data_AF-A0A381S2K5-F1
#
_entry.id   AF-A0A381S2K5-F1
#
_cell.length_a   1.000
_cell.length_b   1.000
_cell.length_c   1.000
_cell.angle_alpha   90.00
_cell.angle_beta   90.00
_cell.angle_gamma   90.00
#
_symmetry.space_group_name_H-M   'P 1'
#
loop_
_entity.id
_entity.type
_entity.pdbx_description
1 polymer ?
#
loop_
_entity_poly.entity_id
_entity_poly.type
_entity_poly.pdbx_seq_one_letter_code
_entity_poly.pdbx_strand_id
1 'polypeptide(L)'
;MESLKHYLIEKWVGLAITLSSILLISILHLFGIFDVLELKTYDFRFTNVRGPLTGWAASDSSYINMGTDIVLVEVDDEAYRLMPEQWPYPRGTVWGSVIRNLTQAGAKVIAFDIQFDAPETKSEYLHDFAEKINSEELKQLIPRHGDKILAEAIREARAYGTEVIIATKVASEASRQPPQYIANPHEEIMKAEPETGIINDQMDADGFSRRYALFSELSHQPGRAYLTLGLKAVKSFLGISDTTMPRFDPDNHIWNYGGLKINAHGNSNTFLVNYYGPASGYKLPLEEDYPAMGTFPRYSLAYIIDTEDISLS
;
A
#
# COMPACT_ATOMS: atom_id res chain seq x y z
N MET A 1 14.52 61.27 -21.58
CA MET A 1 13.39 60.59 -22.27
C MET A 1 13.77 60.15 -23.68
N GLU A 2 14.48 60.98 -24.47
CA GLU A 2 14.97 60.60 -25.80
C GLU A 2 16.01 59.48 -25.81
N SER A 3 16.99 59.47 -24.89
CA SER A 3 18.01 58.39 -24.87
C SER A 3 17.41 57.02 -24.55
N LEU A 4 16.39 56.96 -23.69
CA LEU A 4 15.66 55.74 -23.38
C LEU A 4 14.87 55.24 -24.61
N LYS A 5 14.22 56.17 -25.32
CA LYS A 5 13.50 55.85 -26.56
C LYS A 5 14.45 55.32 -27.64
N HIS A 6 15.61 55.94 -27.79
CA HIS A 6 16.64 55.51 -28.74
C HIS A 6 17.21 54.12 -28.38
N TYR A 7 17.44 53.87 -27.09
CA TYR A 7 17.89 52.56 -26.59
C TYR A 7 16.86 51.46 -26.84
N LEU A 8 15.58 51.73 -26.55
CA LEU A 8 14.49 50.77 -26.79
C LEU A 8 14.30 50.48 -28.28
N ILE A 9 14.46 51.47 -29.16
CA ILE A 9 14.40 51.29 -30.62
C ILE A 9 15.62 50.54 -31.14
N GLU A 10 16.81 50.71 -30.56
CA GLU A 10 18.00 49.97 -31.00
C GLU A 10 17.95 48.49 -30.56
N LYS A 11 17.35 48.22 -29.39
CA LYS A 11 17.30 46.87 -28.78
C LYS A 11 15.93 46.19 -28.89
N TRP A 12 14.99 46.72 -29.68
CA TRP A 12 13.60 46.27 -29.72
C TRP A 12 13.45 44.77 -30.05
N VAL A 13 14.28 44.24 -30.95
CA VAL A 13 14.27 42.81 -31.31
C VAL A 13 14.59 41.94 -30.10
N GLY A 14 15.65 42.29 -29.34
CA GLY A 14 16.04 41.54 -28.15
C GLY A 14 14.98 41.61 -27.05
N LEU A 15 14.36 42.78 -26.86
CA LEU A 15 13.26 42.96 -25.91
C LEU A 15 12.03 42.16 -26.31
N ALA A 16 11.67 42.16 -27.59
CA ALA A 16 10.54 41.39 -28.12
C ALA A 16 10.76 39.89 -27.91
N ILE A 17 11.93 39.35 -28.29
CA ILE A 17 12.26 37.93 -28.07
C ILE A 17 12.18 37.59 -26.58
N THR A 18 12.77 38.41 -25.71
CA THR A 18 12.76 38.16 -24.26
C THR A 18 11.34 38.12 -23.71
N LEU A 19 10.50 39.10 -24.05
CA LEU A 19 9.10 39.14 -23.62
C LEU A 19 8.29 37.97 -24.17
N SER A 20 8.49 37.62 -25.44
CA SER A 20 7.84 36.46 -26.05
C SER A 20 8.27 35.15 -25.39
N SER A 21 9.55 34.97 -25.06
CA SER A 21 10.05 33.80 -24.34
C SER A 21 9.47 33.71 -22.92
N ILE A 22 9.44 34.82 -22.17
CA ILE A 22 8.84 34.86 -20.83
C ILE A 22 7.35 34.50 -20.90
N LEU A 23 6.61 35.08 -21.87
CA LEU A 23 5.19 34.80 -22.06
C LEU A 23 4.98 33.33 -22.41
N LEU A 24 5.75 32.78 -23.35
CA LEU A 24 5.65 31.38 -23.75
C LEU A 24 5.94 30.45 -22.57
N ILE A 25 7.06 30.65 -21.86
CA ILE A 25 7.44 29.80 -20.71
C ILE A 25 6.38 29.89 -19.61
N SER A 26 5.87 31.10 -19.33
CA SER A 26 4.78 31.30 -18.36
C SER A 26 3.52 30.54 -18.77
N ILE A 27 3.16 30.56 -20.07
CA ILE A 27 2.03 29.80 -20.60
C ILE A 27 2.28 28.29 -20.46
N LEU A 28 3.45 27.79 -20.85
CA LEU A 28 3.79 26.37 -20.74
C LEU A 28 3.75 25.88 -19.29
N HIS A 29 4.23 26.72 -18.35
CA HIS A 29 4.18 26.45 -16.92
C HIS A 29 2.74 26.48 -16.38
N LEU A 30 1.92 27.47 -16.79
CA LEU A 30 0.51 27.56 -16.40
C LEU A 30 -0.29 26.33 -16.83
N PHE A 31 0.03 25.75 -17.98
CA PHE A 31 -0.61 24.53 -18.48
C PHE A 31 0.05 23.23 -17.97
N GLY A 32 1.05 23.30 -17.09
CA GLY A 32 1.69 22.13 -16.48
C GLY A 32 2.50 21.26 -17.45
N ILE A 33 2.95 21.80 -18.59
CA ILE A 33 3.71 21.04 -19.59
C ILE A 33 5.04 20.54 -19.01
N PHE A 34 5.67 21.34 -18.16
CA PHE A 34 6.90 20.96 -17.48
C PHE A 34 6.68 19.84 -16.45
N ASP A 35 5.51 19.78 -15.80
CA ASP A 35 5.20 18.72 -14.84
C ASP A 35 5.10 17.36 -15.53
N VAL A 36 4.46 17.32 -16.71
CA VAL A 36 4.39 16.10 -17.53
C VAL A 36 5.79 15.66 -17.97
N LEU A 37 6.62 16.60 -18.43
CA LEU A 37 8.01 16.29 -18.79
C LEU A 37 8.79 15.78 -17.57
N GLU A 38 8.61 16.39 -16.40
CA GLU A 38 9.25 15.94 -15.16
C GLU A 38 8.85 14.49 -14.84
N LEU A 39 7.56 14.16 -14.84
CA LEU A 39 7.07 12.79 -14.60
C LEU A 39 7.67 11.78 -15.59
N LYS A 40 7.74 12.12 -16.88
CA LYS A 40 8.37 11.26 -17.88
C LYS A 40 9.88 11.11 -17.66
N THR A 41 10.55 12.17 -17.20
CA THR A 41 11.97 12.08 -16.85
C THR A 41 12.19 11.24 -15.59
N TYR A 42 11.29 11.24 -14.61
CA TYR A 42 11.37 10.33 -13.46
C TYR A 42 11.31 8.88 -13.92
N ASP A 43 10.32 8.52 -14.74
CA ASP A 43 10.16 7.17 -15.27
C ASP A 43 11.39 6.73 -16.07
N PHE A 44 11.91 7.63 -16.91
CA PHE A 44 13.12 7.38 -17.67
C PHE A 44 14.34 7.15 -16.77
N ARG A 45 14.52 7.97 -15.74
CA ARG A 45 15.64 7.87 -14.80
C ARG A 45 15.57 6.56 -14.01
N PHE A 46 14.40 6.15 -13.55
CA PHE A 46 14.24 4.89 -12.82
C PHE A 46 14.41 3.68 -13.73
N THR A 47 13.79 3.67 -14.91
CA THR A 47 13.76 2.47 -15.76
C THR A 47 14.99 2.32 -16.65
N ASN A 48 15.46 3.41 -17.26
CA ASN A 48 16.48 3.36 -18.31
C ASN A 48 17.88 3.82 -17.86
N VAL A 49 17.96 4.74 -16.89
CA VAL A 49 19.26 5.25 -16.41
C VAL A 49 19.78 4.43 -15.25
N ARG A 50 18.96 4.25 -14.20
CA ARG A 50 19.33 3.49 -13.00
C ARG A 50 19.02 2.00 -13.17
N GLY A 51 17.81 1.69 -13.64
CA GLY A 51 17.29 0.32 -13.67
C GLY A 51 16.72 -0.16 -12.32
N PRO A 52 16.24 -1.42 -12.28
CA PRO A 52 15.76 -2.07 -11.07
C PRO A 52 16.90 -2.29 -10.07
N LEU A 53 16.56 -2.28 -8.79
CA LEU A 53 17.48 -2.53 -7.67
C LEU A 53 17.49 -4.01 -7.27
N THR A 54 16.40 -4.73 -7.51
CA THR A 54 16.27 -6.16 -7.21
C THR A 54 15.71 -6.91 -8.41
N GLY A 55 15.61 -8.24 -8.28
CA GLY A 55 15.21 -9.10 -9.38
C GLY A 55 16.35 -9.42 -10.33
N TRP A 56 16.14 -10.38 -11.23
CA TRP A 56 17.21 -10.91 -12.07
C TRP A 56 17.77 -9.90 -13.07
N ALA A 57 16.99 -8.86 -13.40
CA ALA A 57 17.39 -7.79 -14.31
C ALA A 57 18.13 -6.63 -13.63
N ALA A 58 18.37 -6.70 -12.32
CA ALA A 58 19.14 -5.68 -11.60
C ALA A 58 20.60 -5.68 -12.05
N SER A 59 21.11 -4.52 -12.45
CA SER A 59 22.51 -4.34 -12.83
C SER A 59 23.44 -4.29 -11.61
N ASP A 60 22.90 -3.85 -10.47
CA ASP A 60 23.58 -3.85 -9.18
C ASP A 60 22.99 -4.94 -8.28
N SER A 61 23.80 -5.95 -7.95
CA SER A 61 23.39 -7.05 -7.08
C SER A 61 23.51 -6.73 -5.58
N SER A 62 23.95 -5.52 -5.19
CA SER A 62 24.12 -5.14 -3.78
C SER A 62 22.84 -5.34 -2.96
N TYR A 63 21.70 -4.87 -3.46
CA TYR A 63 20.40 -5.03 -2.81
C TYR A 63 19.95 -6.48 -2.75
N ILE A 64 20.21 -7.28 -3.80
CA ILE A 64 19.88 -8.71 -3.81
C ILE A 64 20.70 -9.44 -2.75
N ASN A 65 22.00 -9.14 -2.66
CA ASN A 65 22.91 -9.75 -1.70
C ASN A 65 22.61 -9.35 -0.26
N MET A 66 22.11 -8.13 -0.04
CA MET A 66 21.60 -7.70 1.27
C MET A 66 20.32 -8.45 1.66
N GLY A 67 19.55 -8.91 0.68
CA GLY A 67 18.23 -9.50 0.89
C GLY A 67 17.16 -8.45 1.20
N THR A 68 15.90 -8.88 1.17
CA THR A 68 14.75 -8.08 1.58
C THR A 68 14.06 -8.78 2.74
N ASP A 69 13.71 -8.03 3.80
CA ASP A 69 12.88 -8.53 4.91
C ASP A 69 11.38 -8.68 4.52
N ILE A 70 11.08 -8.71 3.22
CA ILE A 70 9.74 -8.63 2.65
C ILE A 70 9.52 -9.84 1.76
N VAL A 71 8.36 -10.47 1.94
CA VAL A 71 7.85 -11.55 1.10
C VAL A 71 6.43 -11.18 0.68
N LEU A 72 6.10 -11.41 -0.59
CA LEU A 72 4.75 -11.23 -1.10
C LEU A 72 3.99 -12.56 -1.02
N VAL A 73 2.81 -12.53 -0.41
CA VAL A 73 1.85 -13.64 -0.48
C VAL A 73 0.71 -13.18 -1.37
N GLU A 74 0.55 -13.85 -2.52
CA GLU A 74 -0.32 -13.35 -3.58
C GLU A 74 -1.56 -14.21 -3.77
N VAL A 75 -2.70 -13.56 -4.00
CA VAL A 75 -3.87 -14.19 -4.60
C VAL A 75 -3.66 -14.18 -6.12
N ASP A 76 -2.91 -15.17 -6.60
CA ASP A 76 -2.53 -15.31 -8.01
C ASP A 76 -3.37 -16.37 -8.74
N ASP A 77 -3.10 -16.57 -10.04
CA ASP A 77 -3.80 -17.57 -10.87
C ASP A 77 -3.73 -18.98 -10.26
N GLU A 78 -2.65 -19.30 -9.55
CA GLU A 78 -2.50 -20.57 -8.87
C GLU A 78 -3.41 -20.69 -7.65
N ALA A 79 -3.53 -19.63 -6.85
CA ALA A 79 -4.53 -19.55 -5.79
C ALA A 79 -5.95 -19.71 -6.38
N TYR A 80 -6.27 -19.04 -7.49
CA TYR A 80 -7.57 -19.22 -8.15
C TYR A 80 -7.83 -20.65 -8.64
N ARG A 81 -6.78 -21.36 -9.06
CA ARG A 81 -6.87 -22.73 -9.58
C ARG A 81 -6.96 -23.79 -8.49
N LEU A 82 -6.20 -23.63 -7.41
CA LEU A 82 -5.99 -24.67 -6.39
C LEU A 82 -6.87 -24.49 -5.16
N MET A 83 -7.28 -23.27 -4.82
CA MET A 83 -8.05 -23.03 -3.61
C MET A 83 -9.44 -23.68 -3.70
N PRO A 84 -9.88 -24.42 -2.67
CA PRO A 84 -11.16 -25.13 -2.69
C PRO A 84 -12.37 -24.21 -2.51
N GLU A 85 -12.15 -23.00 -1.99
CA GLU A 85 -13.18 -22.01 -1.72
C GLU A 85 -13.15 -20.90 -2.79
N GLN A 86 -14.29 -20.25 -3.03
CA GLN A 86 -14.37 -19.16 -4.01
C GLN A 86 -13.95 -17.82 -3.40
N TRP A 87 -13.49 -16.91 -4.27
CA TRP A 87 -13.26 -15.52 -3.90
C TRP A 87 -14.59 -14.78 -3.67
N PRO A 88 -14.73 -13.92 -2.65
CA PRO A 88 -13.76 -13.64 -1.59
C PRO A 88 -13.58 -14.82 -0.63
N TYR A 89 -12.33 -15.18 -0.33
CA TYR A 89 -12.04 -16.37 0.48
C TYR A 89 -12.57 -16.22 1.93
N PRO A 90 -13.03 -17.32 2.56
CA PRO A 90 -13.57 -17.30 3.92
C PRO A 90 -12.55 -16.81 4.96
N ARG A 91 -13.00 -16.02 5.93
CA ARG A 91 -12.12 -15.40 6.93
C ARG A 91 -11.60 -16.40 7.95
N GLY A 92 -12.40 -17.39 8.29
CA GLY A 92 -12.01 -18.45 9.21
C GLY A 92 -11.02 -19.45 8.59
N THR A 93 -11.49 -20.20 7.59
CA THR A 93 -10.76 -21.37 7.06
C THR A 93 -9.56 -21.00 6.19
N VAL A 94 -9.58 -19.84 5.53
CA VAL A 94 -8.46 -19.37 4.69
C VAL A 94 -7.64 -18.34 5.45
N TRP A 95 -8.16 -17.14 5.70
CA TRP A 95 -7.34 -16.04 6.24
C TRP A 95 -6.83 -16.30 7.67
N GLY A 96 -7.64 -16.93 8.52
CA GLY A 96 -7.20 -17.36 9.85
C GLY A 96 -6.07 -18.40 9.81
N SER A 97 -6.13 -19.36 8.88
CA SER A 97 -5.08 -20.36 8.67
C SER A 97 -3.81 -19.73 8.12
N VAL A 98 -3.93 -18.81 7.17
CA VAL A 98 -2.80 -18.04 6.62
C VAL A 98 -2.05 -17.30 7.73
N ILE A 99 -2.77 -16.62 8.62
CA ILE A 99 -2.15 -15.93 9.76
C ILE A 99 -1.37 -16.91 10.63
N ARG A 100 -1.96 -18.05 10.98
CA ARG A 100 -1.31 -19.07 11.83
C ARG A 100 -0.07 -19.65 11.15
N ASN A 101 -0.17 -20.01 9.88
CA ASN A 101 0.93 -20.64 9.14
C ASN A 101 2.10 -19.67 8.95
N LEU A 102 1.82 -18.41 8.60
CA LEU A 102 2.87 -17.39 8.49
C LEU A 102 3.50 -17.04 9.85
N THR A 103 2.70 -17.03 10.93
CA THR A 103 3.20 -16.87 12.30
C THR A 103 4.15 -18.01 12.66
N GLN A 104 3.75 -19.27 12.40
CA GLN A 104 4.59 -20.44 12.63
C GLN A 104 5.86 -20.44 11.78
N ALA A 105 5.79 -19.93 10.55
CA ALA A 105 6.95 -19.73 9.68
C ALA A 105 7.91 -18.63 10.15
N GLY A 106 7.57 -17.89 11.22
CA GLY A 106 8.42 -16.87 11.84
C GLY A 106 8.22 -15.45 11.30
N ALA A 107 7.09 -15.17 10.63
CA ALA A 107 6.78 -13.81 10.20
C ALA A 107 6.68 -12.87 11.42
N LYS A 108 7.45 -11.78 11.42
CA LYS A 108 7.36 -10.76 12.49
C LYS A 108 6.13 -9.86 12.33
N VAL A 109 5.76 -9.58 11.08
CA VAL A 109 4.62 -8.73 10.72
C VAL A 109 3.90 -9.36 9.54
N ILE A 110 2.57 -9.42 9.61
CA ILE A 110 1.69 -9.82 8.49
C ILE A 110 0.82 -8.61 8.15
N ALA A 111 1.01 -8.03 6.97
CA ALA A 111 0.22 -6.88 6.50
C ALA A 111 -0.75 -7.32 5.41
N PHE A 112 -2.05 -7.11 5.64
CA PHE A 112 -3.09 -7.37 4.66
C PHE A 112 -3.38 -6.12 3.84
N ASP A 113 -3.07 -6.16 2.54
CA ASP A 113 -3.60 -5.21 1.56
C ASP A 113 -4.97 -5.69 1.03
N ILE A 114 -5.84 -6.08 1.97
CA ILE A 114 -7.21 -6.55 1.75
C ILE A 114 -8.07 -5.93 2.86
N GLN A 115 -9.20 -5.34 2.48
CA GLN A 115 -10.13 -4.75 3.43
C GLN A 115 -11.15 -5.80 3.91
N PHE A 116 -11.45 -5.77 5.21
CA PHE A 116 -12.46 -6.61 5.84
C PHE A 116 -13.56 -5.75 6.50
N ASP A 117 -14.03 -4.72 5.79
CA ASP A 117 -14.89 -3.62 6.29
C ASP A 117 -16.39 -3.93 6.36
N ALA A 118 -16.81 -5.10 5.90
CA ALA A 118 -18.17 -5.65 6.01
C ALA A 118 -18.14 -7.00 6.77
N PRO A 119 -19.27 -7.49 7.32
CA PRO A 119 -19.32 -8.84 7.89
C PRO A 119 -19.08 -9.92 6.83
N GLU A 120 -18.66 -11.11 7.25
CA GLU A 120 -18.50 -12.24 6.32
C GLU A 120 -19.85 -12.80 5.86
N THR A 121 -20.21 -12.57 4.60
CA THR A 121 -21.52 -12.93 4.01
C THR A 121 -21.93 -14.40 4.20
N LYS A 122 -20.99 -15.36 4.04
CA LYS A 122 -21.29 -16.80 4.17
C LYS A 122 -21.66 -17.15 5.61
N SER A 123 -20.90 -16.64 6.58
CA SER A 123 -21.19 -16.79 8.01
C SER A 123 -22.51 -16.12 8.40
N GLU A 124 -22.76 -14.88 7.96
CA GLU A 124 -24.03 -14.17 8.22
C GLU A 124 -25.23 -14.98 7.76
N TYR A 125 -25.21 -15.49 6.53
CA TYR A 125 -26.30 -16.32 5.99
C TYR A 125 -26.57 -17.57 6.84
N LEU A 126 -25.51 -18.29 7.25
CA LEU A 126 -25.65 -19.52 8.02
C LEU A 126 -26.19 -19.24 9.43
N HIS A 127 -25.74 -18.16 10.08
CA HIS A 127 -26.23 -17.77 11.40
C HIS A 127 -27.67 -17.25 11.35
N ASP A 128 -28.03 -16.44 10.35
CA ASP A 128 -29.41 -16.01 10.10
C ASP A 128 -30.35 -17.20 9.86
N PHE A 129 -29.88 -18.21 9.14
CA PHE A 129 -30.62 -19.46 8.95
C PHE A 129 -30.78 -20.20 10.27
N ALA A 130 -29.71 -20.28 11.07
CA ALA A 130 -29.71 -20.93 12.39
C ALA A 130 -30.72 -20.32 13.36
N GLU A 131 -30.91 -19.00 13.33
CA GLU A 131 -31.88 -18.31 14.20
C GLU A 131 -33.34 -18.61 13.82
N LYS A 132 -33.59 -18.90 12.53
CA LYS A 132 -34.94 -19.16 12.00
C LYS A 132 -35.39 -20.61 12.16
N ILE A 133 -34.50 -21.52 12.52
CA ILE A 133 -34.80 -22.94 12.71
C ILE A 133 -35.13 -23.27 14.18
N ASN A 134 -36.18 -24.04 14.40
CA ASN A 134 -36.55 -24.58 15.71
C ASN A 134 -35.89 -25.95 15.97
N SER A 135 -34.58 -26.05 15.75
CA SER A 135 -33.82 -27.28 16.04
C SER A 135 -32.47 -26.91 16.63
N GLU A 136 -32.28 -27.25 17.90
CA GLU A 136 -30.99 -27.06 18.58
C GLU A 136 -29.90 -27.95 18.00
N GLU A 137 -30.24 -29.15 17.53
CA GLU A 137 -29.30 -30.06 16.88
C GLU A 137 -28.73 -29.46 15.59
N LEU A 138 -29.58 -28.86 14.75
CA LEU A 138 -29.12 -28.22 13.52
C LEU A 138 -28.33 -26.94 13.79
N LYS A 139 -28.67 -26.18 14.85
CA LYS A 139 -27.88 -25.01 15.27
C LYS A 139 -26.46 -25.39 15.68
N GLN A 140 -26.25 -26.57 16.28
CA GLN A 140 -24.93 -27.06 16.66
C GLN A 140 -24.05 -27.44 15.46
N LEU A 141 -24.64 -27.69 14.29
CA LEU A 141 -23.90 -27.98 13.05
C LEU A 141 -23.40 -26.71 12.35
N ILE A 142 -23.88 -25.53 12.75
CA ILE A 142 -23.50 -24.27 12.12
C ILE A 142 -22.05 -23.93 12.51
N PRO A 143 -21.15 -23.75 11.53
CA PRO A 143 -19.77 -23.36 11.81
C PRO A 143 -19.71 -22.05 12.59
N ARG A 144 -18.62 -21.85 13.32
CA ARG A 144 -18.36 -20.59 14.00
C ARG A 144 -18.18 -19.47 12.97
N HIS A 145 -18.69 -18.27 13.29
CA HIS A 145 -18.58 -17.09 12.43
C HIS A 145 -17.11 -16.79 12.06
N GLY A 146 -16.83 -16.62 10.77
CA GLY A 146 -15.47 -16.45 10.26
C GLY A 146 -14.74 -15.23 10.80
N ASP A 147 -15.44 -14.11 11.03
CA ASP A 147 -14.85 -12.93 11.69
C ASP A 147 -14.32 -13.23 13.10
N LYS A 148 -15.02 -14.08 13.85
CA LYS A 148 -14.59 -14.47 15.20
C LYS A 148 -13.34 -15.34 15.14
N ILE A 149 -13.29 -16.27 14.17
CA ILE A 149 -12.11 -17.11 13.95
C ILE A 149 -10.91 -16.27 13.48
N LEU A 150 -11.12 -15.30 12.60
CA LEU A 150 -10.07 -14.39 12.14
C LEU A 150 -9.54 -13.53 13.30
N ALA A 151 -10.44 -12.98 14.12
CA ALA A 151 -10.09 -12.25 15.34
C ALA A 151 -9.28 -13.11 16.32
N GLU A 152 -9.60 -14.40 16.45
CA GLU A 152 -8.81 -15.34 17.26
C GLU A 152 -7.41 -15.56 16.67
N ALA A 153 -7.31 -15.80 15.37
CA ALA A 153 -6.02 -15.98 14.71
C ALA A 153 -5.10 -14.74 14.88
N ILE A 154 -5.66 -13.54 14.84
CA ILE A 154 -4.93 -12.29 15.13
C ILE A 154 -4.40 -12.27 16.56
N ARG A 155 -5.23 -12.62 17.55
CA ARG A 155 -4.81 -12.67 18.96
C ARG A 155 -3.75 -13.75 19.20
N GLU A 156 -3.90 -14.92 18.57
CA GLU A 156 -2.92 -16.00 18.62
C GLU A 156 -1.58 -15.54 18.03
N ALA A 157 -1.58 -14.96 16.83
CA ALA A 157 -0.38 -14.43 16.18
C ALA A 157 0.38 -13.45 17.09
N ARG A 158 -0.34 -12.50 17.70
CA ARG A 158 0.25 -11.55 18.66
C ARG A 158 0.87 -12.26 19.87
N ALA A 159 0.20 -13.28 20.41
CA ALA A 159 0.72 -14.06 21.55
C ALA A 159 2.02 -14.80 21.19
N TYR A 160 2.23 -15.13 19.92
CA TYR A 160 3.47 -15.73 19.38
C TYR A 160 4.47 -14.70 18.84
N GLY A 161 4.22 -13.39 19.02
CA GLY A 161 5.16 -12.33 18.63
C GLY A 161 5.05 -11.84 17.19
N THR A 162 3.97 -12.19 16.49
CA THR A 162 3.65 -11.73 15.13
C THR A 162 2.57 -10.66 15.17
N GLU A 163 2.87 -9.46 14.67
CA GLU A 163 1.86 -8.39 14.59
C GLU A 163 1.08 -8.49 13.27
N VAL A 164 -0.26 -8.45 13.36
CA VAL A 164 -1.14 -8.44 12.17
C VAL A 164 -1.66 -7.02 11.94
N ILE A 165 -1.46 -6.52 10.72
CA ILE A 165 -1.86 -5.18 10.31
C ILE A 165 -2.92 -5.30 9.21
N ILE A 166 -4.07 -4.68 9.40
CA ILE A 166 -5.18 -4.74 8.46
C ILE A 166 -5.38 -3.40 7.76
N ALA A 167 -5.61 -3.45 6.45
CA ALA A 167 -5.93 -2.28 5.66
C ALA A 167 -7.18 -1.55 6.18
N THR A 168 -7.08 -0.24 6.24
CA THR A 168 -8.17 0.70 6.48
C THR A 168 -8.12 1.81 5.44
N LYS A 169 -9.22 2.52 5.28
CA LYS A 169 -9.31 3.60 4.29
C LYS A 169 -9.98 4.82 4.87
N VAL A 170 -9.45 6.00 4.57
CA VAL A 170 -10.20 7.24 4.66
C VAL A 170 -11.27 7.23 3.58
N ALA A 171 -12.51 7.01 4.00
CA ALA A 171 -13.70 7.06 3.16
C ALA A 171 -14.41 8.40 3.32
N SER A 172 -15.17 8.78 2.30
CA SER A 172 -16.00 9.99 2.32
C SER A 172 -17.39 9.65 1.82
N GLU A 173 -18.41 9.98 2.61
CA GLU A 173 -19.81 9.80 2.27
C GLU A 173 -20.52 11.15 2.45
N ALA A 174 -21.07 11.70 1.37
CA ALA A 174 -21.65 13.05 1.37
C ALA A 174 -22.85 13.18 2.31
N SER A 175 -23.59 12.07 2.51
CA SER A 175 -24.75 12.03 3.41
C SER A 175 -24.40 11.85 4.88
N ARG A 176 -23.15 11.49 5.23
CA ARG A 176 -22.70 11.28 6.61
C ARG A 176 -22.25 12.59 7.25
N GLN A 177 -22.42 12.71 8.58
CA GLN A 177 -21.88 13.81 9.37
C GLN A 177 -21.00 13.27 10.51
N PRO A 178 -19.68 13.54 10.53
CA PRO A 178 -18.89 14.20 9.48
C PRO A 178 -18.78 13.33 8.21
N PRO A 179 -18.52 13.92 7.04
CA PRO A 179 -18.52 13.19 5.76
C PRO A 179 -17.37 12.19 5.65
N GLN A 180 -16.20 12.55 6.19
CA GLN A 180 -15.03 11.67 6.19
C GLN A 180 -14.99 10.79 7.43
N TYR A 181 -14.54 9.54 7.27
CA TYR A 181 -14.35 8.59 8.35
C TYR A 181 -13.30 7.55 7.98
N ILE A 182 -12.80 6.82 8.99
CA ILE A 182 -11.98 5.63 8.76
C ILE A 182 -12.90 4.43 8.59
N ALA A 183 -12.88 3.82 7.41
CA ALA A 183 -13.46 2.50 7.16
C ALA A 183 -12.54 1.47 7.84
N ASN A 184 -12.93 1.08 9.05
CA ASN A 184 -12.26 0.05 9.84
C ASN A 184 -12.71 -1.35 9.39
N PRO A 185 -11.95 -2.40 9.71
CA PRO A 185 -12.46 -3.77 9.67
C PRO A 185 -13.76 -3.90 10.46
N HIS A 186 -14.53 -4.94 10.12
CA HIS A 186 -15.76 -5.29 10.81
C HIS A 186 -15.53 -5.40 12.32
N GLU A 187 -16.55 -5.04 13.10
CA GLU A 187 -16.42 -4.85 14.55
C GLU A 187 -15.91 -6.09 15.29
N GLU A 188 -16.29 -7.29 14.84
CA GLU A 188 -15.80 -8.55 15.42
C GLU A 188 -14.29 -8.74 15.25
N ILE A 189 -13.73 -8.30 14.12
CA ILE A 189 -12.29 -8.31 13.87
C ILE A 189 -11.61 -7.26 14.76
N MET A 190 -12.21 -6.08 14.89
CA MET A 190 -11.69 -4.99 15.74
C MET A 190 -11.62 -5.35 17.22
N LYS A 191 -12.42 -6.31 17.71
CA LYS A 191 -12.30 -6.85 19.08
C LYS A 191 -10.98 -7.58 19.35
N ALA A 192 -10.23 -7.97 18.31
CA ALA A 192 -8.86 -8.47 18.46
C ALA A 192 -7.82 -7.36 18.61
N GLU A 193 -8.25 -6.09 18.49
CA GLU A 193 -7.40 -4.91 18.50
C GLU A 193 -6.21 -5.02 17.51
N PRO A 194 -6.41 -5.42 16.24
CA PRO A 194 -5.32 -5.47 15.27
C PRO A 194 -4.73 -4.08 15.05
N GLU A 195 -3.46 -4.04 14.65
CA GLU A 195 -2.92 -2.83 14.04
C GLU A 195 -3.66 -2.54 12.73
N THR A 196 -3.85 -1.26 12.43
CA THR A 196 -4.53 -0.84 11.20
C THR A 196 -3.75 0.28 10.51
N GLY A 197 -3.77 0.28 9.18
CA GLY A 197 -3.06 1.28 8.39
C GLY A 197 -3.80 1.71 7.13
N ILE A 198 -3.63 2.98 6.77
CA ILE A 198 -4.36 3.61 5.65
C ILE A 198 -3.81 3.15 4.30
N ILE A 199 -4.69 2.77 3.37
CA ILE A 199 -4.36 2.34 2.00
C ILE A 199 -4.79 3.32 0.90
N ASN A 200 -5.20 4.54 1.26
CA ASN A 200 -5.53 5.55 0.25
C ASN A 200 -4.31 5.84 -0.63
N ASP A 201 -4.52 5.82 -1.94
CA ASP A 201 -3.47 6.09 -2.93
C ASP A 201 -3.32 7.60 -3.21
N GLN A 202 -2.12 8.01 -3.58
CA GLN A 202 -1.81 9.36 -4.04
C GLN A 202 -1.24 9.30 -5.46
N MET A 203 -2.13 9.48 -6.43
CA MET A 203 -1.78 9.48 -7.85
C MET A 203 -1.18 10.82 -8.27
N ASP A 204 -0.19 10.79 -9.15
CA ASP A 204 0.27 11.95 -9.90
C ASP A 204 -0.74 12.34 -10.97
N ALA A 205 -0.53 13.50 -11.60
CA ALA A 205 -1.44 14.05 -12.60
C ALA A 205 -1.62 13.14 -13.84
N ASP A 206 -0.68 12.23 -14.10
CA ASP A 206 -0.75 11.27 -15.19
C ASP A 206 -1.35 9.91 -14.78
N GLY A 207 -1.84 9.80 -13.55
CA GLY A 207 -2.55 8.61 -13.05
C GLY A 207 -1.64 7.48 -12.56
N PHE A 208 -0.33 7.71 -12.43
CA PHE A 208 0.58 6.76 -11.79
C PHE A 208 0.95 7.22 -10.39
N SER A 209 1.21 6.27 -9.50
CA SER A 209 1.54 6.54 -8.10
C SER A 209 3.03 6.38 -7.88
N ARG A 210 3.77 7.49 -7.96
CA ARG A 210 5.22 7.54 -7.68
C ARG A 210 5.53 8.00 -6.27
N ARG A 211 4.52 8.48 -5.56
CA ARG A 211 4.64 9.02 -4.20
C ARG A 211 3.86 8.13 -3.23
N TYR A 212 4.39 8.00 -2.02
CA TYR A 212 3.70 7.34 -0.92
C TYR A 212 3.56 8.30 0.25
N ALA A 213 2.38 8.32 0.86
CA ALA A 213 2.11 9.17 2.02
C ALA A 213 2.56 8.49 3.32
N LEU A 214 3.06 9.27 4.27
CA LEU A 214 3.35 8.77 5.62
C LEU A 214 2.06 8.55 6.41
N PHE A 215 1.07 9.42 6.22
CA PHE A 215 -0.21 9.37 6.92
C PHE A 215 -1.31 10.09 6.14
N SER A 216 -2.55 9.89 6.55
CA SER A 216 -3.70 10.71 6.16
C SER A 216 -4.24 11.46 7.37
N GLU A 217 -4.92 12.58 7.12
CA GLU A 217 -5.67 13.31 8.15
C GLU A 217 -7.14 13.40 7.71
N LEU A 218 -8.04 13.34 8.69
CA LEU A 218 -9.45 13.65 8.44
C LEU A 218 -9.64 15.16 8.50
N SER A 219 -10.40 15.73 7.56
CA SER A 219 -10.63 17.18 7.45
C SER A 219 -11.18 17.82 8.73
N HIS A 220 -11.95 17.06 9.51
CA HIS A 220 -12.55 17.47 10.77
C HIS A 220 -11.70 17.11 12.01
N GLN A 221 -10.53 16.49 11.83
CA GLN A 221 -9.55 16.16 12.88
C GLN A 221 -8.13 16.56 12.43
N PRO A 222 -7.88 17.86 12.12
CA PRO A 222 -6.57 18.31 11.67
C PRO A 222 -5.49 18.02 12.72
N GLY A 223 -4.30 17.62 12.25
CA GLY A 223 -3.17 17.26 13.12
C GLY A 223 -3.24 15.85 13.72
N ARG A 224 -4.31 15.09 13.48
CA ARG A 224 -4.35 13.65 13.81
C ARG A 224 -3.87 12.83 12.62
N ALA A 225 -2.64 12.34 12.71
CA ALA A 225 -2.03 11.49 11.70
C ALA A 225 -2.52 10.03 11.80
N TYR A 226 -3.19 9.55 10.76
CA TYR A 226 -3.51 8.14 10.54
C TYR A 226 -2.46 7.53 9.62
N LEU A 227 -1.51 6.78 10.18
CA LEU A 227 -0.38 6.24 9.43
C LEU A 227 -0.83 5.28 8.31
N THR A 228 -0.10 5.27 7.21
CA THR A 228 -0.36 4.35 6.10
C THR A 228 0.03 2.92 6.43
N LEU A 229 -0.52 1.95 5.67
CA LEU A 229 -0.26 0.52 5.86
C LEU A 229 1.25 0.21 5.86
N GLY A 230 2.00 0.76 4.91
CA GLY A 230 3.44 0.59 4.82
C GLY A 230 4.19 1.16 6.03
N LEU A 231 3.80 2.34 6.52
CA LEU A 231 4.45 2.94 7.68
C LEU A 231 4.11 2.19 8.98
N LYS A 232 2.90 1.63 9.09
CA LYS A 232 2.51 0.73 10.18
C LYS A 232 3.30 -0.59 10.14
N ALA A 233 3.53 -1.15 8.96
CA ALA A 233 4.39 -2.33 8.82
C ALA A 233 5.81 -2.06 9.30
N VAL A 234 6.40 -0.93 8.89
CA VAL A 234 7.73 -0.50 9.36
C VAL A 234 7.74 -0.25 10.87
N LYS A 235 6.71 0.41 11.41
CA LYS A 235 6.55 0.65 12.85
C LYS A 235 6.59 -0.67 13.63
N SER A 236 5.75 -1.63 13.26
CA SER A 236 5.67 -2.92 13.95
C SER A 236 6.94 -3.75 13.77
N PHE A 237 7.52 -3.74 12.56
CA PHE A 237 8.76 -4.48 12.28
C PHE A 237 9.96 -3.94 13.06
N LEU A 238 10.08 -2.62 13.22
CA LEU A 238 11.17 -1.99 13.96
C LEU A 238 10.88 -1.81 15.47
N GLY A 239 9.67 -2.12 15.93
CA GLY A 239 9.27 -1.93 17.33
C GLY A 239 9.18 -0.46 17.73
N ILE A 240 8.77 0.43 16.81
CA ILE A 240 8.58 1.85 17.07
C ILE A 240 7.34 2.03 17.98
N SER A 241 7.49 2.74 19.10
CA SER A 241 6.42 2.99 20.07
C SER A 241 5.21 3.68 19.45
N ASP A 242 4.00 3.31 19.90
CA ASP A 242 2.72 3.94 19.52
C ASP A 242 2.65 5.44 19.80
N THR A 243 3.43 5.92 20.77
CA THR A 243 3.50 7.35 21.11
C THR A 243 4.39 8.14 20.15
N THR A 244 5.07 7.48 19.22
CA THR A 244 5.99 8.12 18.28
C THR A 244 5.19 8.75 17.15
N MET A 245 5.39 10.05 16.92
CA MET A 245 4.74 10.80 15.85
C MET A 245 5.76 11.21 14.78
N PRO A 246 5.41 11.15 13.48
CA PRO A 246 6.22 11.74 12.42
C PRO A 246 6.44 13.24 12.67
N ARG A 247 7.67 13.72 12.51
CA ARG A 247 8.01 15.15 12.66
C ARG A 247 8.70 15.66 11.41
N PHE A 248 8.17 16.74 10.84
CA PHE A 248 8.73 17.37 9.64
C PHE A 248 9.77 18.43 10.01
N ASP A 249 10.93 18.33 9.37
CA ASP A 249 11.96 19.37 9.32
C ASP A 249 11.84 20.09 7.98
N PRO A 250 11.26 21.31 7.94
CA PRO A 250 11.02 22.04 6.71
C PRO A 250 12.30 22.60 6.08
N ASP A 251 13.35 22.84 6.87
CA ASP A 251 14.60 23.41 6.35
C ASP A 251 15.36 22.36 5.53
N ASN A 252 15.31 21.10 5.98
CA ASN A 252 16.00 19.98 5.31
C ASN A 252 15.07 19.12 4.45
N HIS A 253 13.75 19.36 4.47
CA HIS A 253 12.73 18.53 3.82
C HIS A 253 12.79 17.06 4.26
N ILE A 254 12.92 16.82 5.58
CA ILE A 254 13.05 15.48 6.15
C ILE A 254 11.93 15.21 7.14
N TRP A 255 11.28 14.05 7.02
CA TRP A 255 10.45 13.48 8.06
C TRP A 255 11.27 12.58 8.97
N ASN A 256 11.18 12.81 10.28
CA ASN A 256 11.76 11.96 11.30
C ASN A 256 10.67 11.08 11.93
N TYR A 257 10.86 9.77 11.95
CA TYR A 257 9.91 8.82 12.53
C TYR A 257 10.61 7.60 13.14
N GLY A 258 10.59 7.46 14.47
CA GLY A 258 11.18 6.30 15.15
C GLY A 258 12.67 6.07 14.83
N GLY A 259 13.44 7.15 14.64
CA GLY A 259 14.85 7.10 14.23
C GLY A 259 15.07 7.05 12.71
N LEU A 260 14.03 6.82 11.91
CA LEU A 260 14.09 6.89 10.46
C LEU A 260 14.12 8.34 9.99
N LYS A 261 14.88 8.59 8.93
CA LYS A 261 14.91 9.84 8.18
C LYS A 261 14.37 9.58 6.79
N ILE A 262 13.26 10.22 6.44
CA ILE A 262 12.55 10.03 5.17
C ILE A 262 12.59 11.35 4.42
N ASN A 263 13.18 11.36 3.22
CA ASN A 263 13.22 12.56 2.39
C ASN A 263 11.83 12.87 1.86
N ALA A 264 11.30 14.04 2.20
CA ALA A 264 10.00 14.48 1.75
C ALA A 264 10.05 14.89 0.28
N HIS A 265 8.93 14.70 -0.42
CA HIS A 265 8.70 15.29 -1.72
C HIS A 265 8.11 16.70 -1.54
N GLY A 266 8.99 17.70 -1.56
CA GLY A 266 8.63 19.09 -1.26
C GLY A 266 8.13 19.26 0.18
N ASN A 267 7.28 20.27 0.40
CA ASN A 267 6.68 20.55 1.72
C ASN A 267 5.39 19.74 1.93
N SER A 268 5.49 18.43 1.83
CA SER A 268 4.35 17.51 1.97
C SER A 268 4.68 16.35 2.91
N ASN A 269 3.67 15.56 3.26
CA ASN A 269 3.83 14.34 4.04
C ASN A 269 4.05 13.10 3.14
N THR A 270 4.53 13.29 1.92
CA THR A 270 4.81 12.18 0.99
C THR A 270 6.28 12.14 0.61
N PHE A 271 6.72 11.00 0.09
CA PHE A 271 8.06 10.78 -0.43
C PHE A 271 7.99 10.00 -1.74
N LEU A 272 9.02 10.13 -2.58
CA LEU A 272 9.12 9.33 -3.80
C LEU A 272 9.40 7.87 -3.45
N VAL A 273 8.56 6.97 -3.96
CA VAL A 273 8.77 5.53 -3.83
C VAL A 273 10.00 5.15 -4.62
N ASN A 274 10.91 4.42 -3.97
CA ASN A 274 12.10 3.94 -4.65
C ASN A 274 11.72 2.79 -5.59
N TYR A 275 12.15 2.85 -6.86
CA TYR A 275 11.89 1.79 -7.83
C TYR A 275 12.80 0.57 -7.59
N TYR A 276 12.26 -0.49 -6.97
CA TYR A 276 12.98 -1.76 -6.78
C TYR A 276 12.98 -2.62 -8.05
N GLY A 277 11.93 -2.54 -8.85
CA GLY A 277 11.79 -3.26 -10.11
C GLY A 277 10.32 -3.37 -10.53
N PRO A 278 10.03 -4.03 -11.67
CA PRO A 278 8.66 -4.34 -12.08
C PRO A 278 7.98 -5.30 -11.08
N ALA A 279 6.70 -5.61 -11.30
CA ALA A 279 5.99 -6.58 -10.45
C ALA A 279 6.74 -7.93 -10.41
N SER A 280 6.87 -8.53 -9.23
CA SER A 280 7.69 -9.74 -9.03
C SER A 280 7.31 -10.89 -9.96
N GLY A 281 6.00 -11.09 -10.21
CA GLY A 281 5.47 -12.12 -11.10
C GLY A 281 5.50 -11.78 -12.59
N TYR A 282 5.87 -10.54 -12.96
CA TYR A 282 5.88 -10.14 -14.37
C TYR A 282 6.90 -10.96 -15.18
N LYS A 283 6.48 -11.46 -16.34
CA LYS A 283 7.36 -12.12 -17.32
C LYS A 283 7.41 -11.29 -18.59
N LEU A 284 8.61 -11.16 -19.16
CA LEU A 284 8.78 -10.48 -20.43
C LEU A 284 8.10 -11.30 -21.55
N PRO A 285 7.28 -10.68 -22.42
CA PRO A 285 6.58 -11.41 -23.48
C PRO A 285 7.49 -11.97 -24.58
N LEU A 286 8.77 -11.61 -24.59
CA LEU A 286 9.64 -11.70 -25.76
C LEU A 286 10.50 -12.98 -25.85
N GLU A 287 10.39 -13.92 -24.91
CA GLU A 287 11.00 -15.27 -24.98
C GLU A 287 10.39 -16.16 -23.87
N GLU A 288 10.02 -17.41 -24.18
CA GLU A 288 9.39 -18.36 -23.23
C GLU A 288 10.25 -18.65 -21.98
N ASP A 289 11.57 -18.48 -22.10
CA ASP A 289 12.55 -18.93 -21.10
C ASP A 289 12.92 -17.87 -20.04
N TYR A 290 12.42 -16.64 -20.12
CA TYR A 290 12.73 -15.65 -19.09
C TYR A 290 12.02 -15.97 -17.77
N PRO A 291 12.75 -16.00 -16.64
CA PRO A 291 12.12 -16.09 -15.34
C PRO A 291 11.28 -14.84 -15.06
N ALA A 292 10.31 -14.96 -14.16
CA ALA A 292 9.61 -13.80 -13.63
C ALA A 292 10.61 -12.80 -13.00
N MET A 293 10.30 -11.51 -13.04
CA MET A 293 11.24 -10.44 -12.62
C MET A 293 11.86 -10.68 -11.25
N GLY A 294 11.10 -11.23 -10.30
CA GLY A 294 11.63 -11.64 -8.99
C GLY A 294 12.08 -10.46 -8.12
N THR A 295 11.46 -9.29 -8.27
CA THR A 295 11.76 -8.06 -7.51
C THR A 295 11.69 -8.29 -5.99
N PHE A 296 10.71 -9.06 -5.53
CA PHE A 296 10.62 -9.60 -4.18
C PHE A 296 10.31 -11.09 -4.23
N PRO A 297 10.75 -11.89 -3.25
CA PRO A 297 10.27 -13.26 -3.08
C PRO A 297 8.75 -13.29 -2.99
N ARG A 298 8.14 -14.27 -3.66
CA ARG A 298 6.68 -14.42 -3.72
C ARG A 298 6.26 -15.86 -3.49
N TYR A 299 5.11 -16.04 -2.86
CA TYR A 299 4.46 -17.33 -2.70
C TYR A 299 2.98 -17.18 -3.06
N SER A 300 2.43 -18.15 -3.79
CA SER A 300 0.98 -18.24 -3.98
C SER A 300 0.32 -18.49 -2.63
N LEU A 301 -0.83 -17.85 -2.38
CA LEU A 301 -1.65 -18.10 -1.20
C LEU A 301 -2.00 -19.58 -1.04
N ALA A 302 -2.18 -20.31 -2.14
CA ALA A 302 -2.45 -21.75 -2.13
C ALA A 302 -1.38 -22.51 -1.33
N TYR A 303 -0.10 -22.21 -1.57
CA TYR A 303 1.01 -22.88 -0.91
C TYR A 303 1.15 -22.51 0.57
N ILE A 304 0.56 -21.39 1.00
CA ILE A 304 0.55 -21.01 2.41
C ILE A 304 -0.47 -21.83 3.19
N ILE A 305 -1.57 -22.23 2.55
CA ILE A 305 -2.61 -23.03 3.20
C ILE A 305 -2.42 -24.54 3.00
N ASP A 306 -1.65 -24.95 1.98
CA ASP A 306 -1.34 -26.34 1.70
C ASP A 306 -0.50 -26.94 2.84
N THR A 307 -1.16 -27.69 3.71
CA THR A 307 -0.65 -28.24 4.96
C THR A 307 -1.19 -29.66 5.13
N GLU A 308 -0.75 -30.39 6.16
CA GLU A 308 -1.30 -31.72 6.45
C GLU A 308 -2.83 -31.70 6.68
N ASP A 309 -3.37 -30.58 7.20
CA ASP A 309 -4.80 -30.40 7.47
C ASP A 309 -5.60 -29.99 6.22
N ILE A 310 -4.95 -29.35 5.23
CA ILE A 310 -5.57 -28.89 3.99
C ILE A 310 -4.63 -29.24 2.83
N SER A 311 -4.90 -30.35 2.14
CA SER A 311 -4.08 -30.76 0.99
C SER A 311 -4.68 -30.24 -0.32
N LEU A 312 -3.87 -29.47 -1.06
CA LEU A 312 -4.21 -28.96 -2.39
C LEU A 312 -3.54 -29.85 -3.46
N SER A 313 -4.08 -31.05 -3.68
CA SER A 313 -3.56 -32.04 -4.65
C SER A 313 -3.66 -31.59 -6.11
#